data_AF-A0A916TFI1-F1
#
_entry.id   AF-A0A916TFI1-F1
#
_cell.length_a   1.000
_cell.length_b   1.000
_cell.length_c   1.000
_cell.angle_alpha   90.00
_cell.angle_beta   90.00
_cell.angle_gamma   90.00
#
_symmetry.space_group_name_H-M   'P 1'
#
loop_
_entity.id
_entity.type
_entity.pdbx_description
1 polymer ?
#
loop_
_entity_poly.entity_id
_entity_poly.type
_entity_poly.pdbx_seq_one_letter_code
_entity_poly.pdbx_strand_id
1 'polypeptide(L)'
;MADPEEPRSTEGFRRLLAFTDAVVAIALTLLVLPLTDVATETTRSSHGITVWKFLGDNQNALINFAISFIAIAVMWRDHHRVTERYALYDQTIVQLSMVWMATVVLMPFATILNDNQALKWGNSFYVLIADLGGCPRSDTSPRHQTS
;
A
#
# COMPACT_ATOMS: atom_id res chain seq x y z
N MET A 1 15.57 30.31 -28.78
CA MET A 1 16.26 30.00 -27.52
C MET A 1 15.32 29.08 -26.76
N ALA A 2 15.44 27.78 -27.00
CA ALA A 2 14.61 26.79 -26.33
C ALA A 2 15.06 26.72 -24.86
N ASP A 3 14.11 26.88 -23.95
CA ASP A 3 14.29 26.58 -22.53
C ASP A 3 14.76 25.12 -22.42
N PRO A 4 15.85 24.80 -21.69
CA PRO A 4 16.25 23.41 -21.50
C PRO A 4 15.08 22.67 -20.84
N GLU A 5 14.44 21.78 -21.60
CA GLU A 5 13.49 20.78 -21.12
C GLU A 5 14.02 20.19 -19.80
N GLU A 6 13.38 20.56 -18.69
CA GLU A 6 13.70 20.05 -17.36
C GLU A 6 13.70 18.52 -17.43
N PRO A 7 14.78 17.83 -16.99
CA PRO A 7 14.83 16.38 -17.08
C PRO A 7 13.64 15.82 -16.30
N ARG A 8 12.77 15.06 -16.96
CA ARG A 8 11.62 14.39 -16.36
C ARG A 8 12.08 13.57 -15.13
N SER A 9 11.50 13.75 -13.94
CA SER A 9 12.02 14.67 -12.92
C SER A 9 12.21 13.95 -11.59
N THR A 10 13.43 13.97 -11.05
CA THR A 10 13.76 13.43 -9.71
C THR A 10 12.84 14.01 -8.62
N GLU A 11 12.37 15.25 -8.82
CA GLU A 11 11.40 15.90 -7.95
C GLU A 11 10.02 15.23 -8.00
N GLY A 12 9.51 14.88 -9.19
CA GLY A 12 8.22 14.18 -9.34
C GLY A 12 8.22 12.83 -8.63
N PHE A 13 9.33 12.08 -8.75
CA PHE A 13 9.50 10.81 -8.02
C PHE A 13 9.52 11.00 -6.50
N ARG A 14 10.25 12.01 -6.00
CA ARG A 14 10.26 12.34 -4.56
C ARG A 14 8.86 12.72 -4.05
N ARG A 15 8.07 13.44 -4.85
CA ARG A 15 6.68 13.79 -4.51
C ARG A 15 5.78 12.56 -4.46
N LEU A 16 5.93 11.61 -5.39
CA LEU A 16 5.21 10.35 -5.36
C LEU A 16 5.55 9.54 -4.11
N LEU A 17 6.84 9.40 -3.77
CA LEU A 17 7.27 8.71 -2.54
C LEU A 17 6.68 9.36 -1.29
N ALA A 18 6.71 10.70 -1.20
CA ALA A 18 6.13 11.43 -0.09
C ALA A 18 4.61 11.24 0.01
N PHE A 19 3.91 11.19 -1.13
CA PHE A 19 2.47 10.90 -1.17
C PHE A 19 2.17 9.47 -0.69
N THR A 20 2.93 8.48 -1.15
CA THR A 20 2.77 7.08 -0.74
C THR A 20 3.04 6.89 0.75
N ASP A 21 4.05 7.54 1.30
CA ASP A 21 4.35 7.49 2.74
C ASP A 21 3.22 8.11 3.58
N ALA A 22 2.68 9.25 3.14
CA ALA A 22 1.54 9.89 3.79
C ALA A 22 0.28 8.99 3.80
N VAL A 23 -0.01 8.30 2.69
CA VAL A 23 -1.13 7.36 2.60
C VAL A 23 -0.94 6.16 3.54
N VAL A 24 0.27 5.62 3.62
CA VAL A 24 0.59 4.51 4.53
C VAL A 24 0.45 4.95 5.99
N ALA A 25 0.91 6.15 6.33
CA ALA A 25 0.73 6.71 7.67
C ALA A 25 -0.75 6.82 8.06
N ILE A 26 -1.61 7.29 7.14
CA ILE A 26 -3.06 7.35 7.37
C ILE A 26 -3.66 5.94 7.52
N ALA A 27 -3.26 4.96 6.70
CA ALA A 27 -3.75 3.59 6.83
C ALA A 27 -3.39 2.98 8.21
N LEU A 28 -2.18 3.26 8.70
CA LEU A 28 -1.74 2.84 10.04
C LEU A 28 -2.56 3.49 11.16
N THR A 29 -2.97 4.76 11.02
CA THR A 29 -3.82 5.41 12.04
C THR A 29 -5.24 4.87 12.01
N LEU A 30 -5.80 4.58 10.84
CA LEU A 30 -7.14 3.98 10.72
C LEU A 30 -7.22 2.57 11.31
N LEU A 31 -6.09 1.85 11.38
CA LEU A 31 -6.03 0.52 11.97
C LEU A 31 -6.41 0.50 13.46
N VAL A 32 -6.33 1.64 14.15
CA VAL A 32 -6.71 1.72 15.57
C VAL A 32 -8.24 1.75 15.77
N LEU A 33 -9.02 2.05 14.73
CA LEU A 33 -10.47 2.24 14.84
C LEU A 33 -11.19 0.97 15.34
N PRO A 34 -10.97 -0.24 14.78
CA PRO A 34 -11.60 -1.46 15.28
C PRO A 34 -11.25 -1.76 16.74
N LEU A 35 -10.02 -1.43 17.17
CA LEU A 35 -9.59 -1.61 18.55
C LEU A 35 -10.30 -0.61 19.49
N THR A 36 -10.55 0.61 19.01
CA THR A 36 -11.30 1.65 19.74
C THR A 36 -12.77 1.27 19.89
N ASP A 37 -13.37 0.64 18.88
CA ASP A 37 -14.74 0.13 18.95
C ASP A 37 -14.88 -0.96 20.02
N VAL A 38 -13.95 -1.93 20.05
CA VAL A 38 -13.90 -2.98 21.08
C VAL A 38 -13.72 -2.38 22.48
N ALA A 39 -12.86 -1.36 22.62
CA ALA A 39 -12.67 -0.64 23.88
C ALA A 39 -13.94 0.09 24.35
N THR A 40 -14.66 0.71 23.43
CA THR A 40 -15.90 1.45 23.73
C THR A 40 -17.00 0.51 24.18
N GLU A 41 -17.18 -0.63 23.50
CA GLU A 41 -18.17 -1.64 23.88
C GLU A 41 -17.84 -2.23 25.26
N THR A 42 -16.59 -2.62 25.49
CA THR A 42 -16.13 -3.18 26.76
C THR A 42 -16.38 -2.22 27.93
N THR A 43 -16.13 -0.92 27.73
CA THR A 43 -16.35 0.12 28.75
C THR A 43 -17.85 0.34 29.02
N ARG A 44 -18.71 0.20 28.01
CA ARG A 44 -20.16 0.34 28.16
C ARG A 44 -20.76 -0.82 28.96
N SER A 45 -20.30 -2.05 28.71
CA SER A 45 -20.82 -3.24 29.39
C SER A 45 -20.33 -3.40 30.83
N SER A 46 -19.22 -2.76 31.21
CA SER A 46 -18.60 -2.93 32.52
C SER A 46 -18.16 -1.59 33.12
N HIS A 47 -18.84 -1.14 34.18
CA HIS A 47 -18.42 0.04 34.92
C HIS A 47 -17.07 -0.20 35.62
N GLY A 48 -16.05 0.61 35.30
CA GLY A 48 -14.78 0.66 36.04
C GLY A 48 -13.68 -0.29 35.58
N ILE A 49 -13.68 -0.73 34.32
CA ILE A 49 -12.57 -1.55 33.78
C ILE A 49 -11.25 -0.79 33.83
N THR A 50 -10.24 -1.41 34.43
CA THR A 50 -8.84 -0.95 34.38
C THR A 50 -8.20 -1.35 33.06
N VAL A 51 -7.25 -0.56 32.55
CA VAL A 51 -6.49 -0.83 31.30
C VAL A 51 -5.95 -2.27 31.25
N TRP A 52 -5.41 -2.77 32.36
CA TRP A 52 -4.89 -4.13 32.47
C TRP A 52 -5.94 -5.22 32.27
N LYS A 53 -7.17 -4.98 32.75
CA LYS A 53 -8.29 -5.92 32.58
C LYS A 53 -8.79 -5.90 31.14
N PHE A 54 -8.88 -4.73 30.51
CA PHE A 54 -9.19 -4.63 29.08
C PHE A 54 -8.19 -5.42 28.22
N LEU A 55 -6.88 -5.28 28.51
CA LEU A 55 -5.81 -5.98 27.80
C LEU A 55 -5.91 -7.50 27.95
N GLY A 56 -6.24 -7.97 29.15
CA GLY A 56 -6.44 -9.38 29.44
C GLY A 56 -7.72 -9.97 28.86
N ASP A 57 -8.80 -9.20 28.78
CA ASP A 57 -10.10 -9.66 28.28
C ASP A 57 -10.20 -9.58 26.73
N ASN A 58 -9.40 -8.72 26.08
CA ASN A 58 -9.45 -8.46 24.63
C ASN A 58 -8.16 -8.83 23.87
N GLN A 59 -7.49 -9.90 24.29
CA GLN A 59 -6.21 -10.34 23.71
C GLN A 59 -6.30 -10.58 22.19
N ASN A 60 -7.40 -11.16 21.72
CA ASN A 60 -7.62 -11.45 20.30
C ASN A 60 -7.68 -10.17 19.44
N ALA A 61 -8.32 -9.11 19.94
CA ALA A 61 -8.39 -7.83 19.23
C ALA A 61 -7.00 -7.18 19.12
N LEU A 62 -6.19 -7.27 20.17
CA LEU A 62 -4.80 -6.79 20.18
C LEU A 62 -3.91 -7.59 19.23
N ILE A 63 -4.07 -8.92 19.19
CA ILE A 63 -3.33 -9.79 18.27
C ILE A 63 -3.71 -9.46 16.82
N ASN A 64 -4.99 -9.32 16.52
CA ASN A 64 -5.46 -8.94 15.18
C ASN A 64 -4.91 -7.57 14.76
N PHE A 65 -4.95 -6.58 15.67
CA PHE A 65 -4.32 -5.28 15.45
C PHE A 65 -2.81 -5.41 15.15
N ALA A 66 -2.09 -6.18 15.96
CA ALA A 66 -0.65 -6.37 15.79
C ALA A 66 -0.31 -7.07 14.46
N ILE A 67 -1.07 -8.10 14.08
CA ILE A 67 -0.90 -8.80 12.80
C ILE A 67 -1.09 -7.83 11.64
N SER A 68 -2.17 -7.04 11.63
CA SER A 68 -2.43 -6.08 10.56
C SER A 68 -1.41 -4.94 10.53
N PHE A 69 -0.93 -4.48 11.69
CA PHE A 69 0.12 -3.48 11.79
C PHE A 69 1.43 -3.99 11.17
N ILE A 70 1.83 -5.21 11.55
CA ILE A 70 3.03 -5.86 11.01
C ILE A 70 2.87 -6.10 9.51
N ALA A 71 1.69 -6.50 9.04
CA ALA A 71 1.42 -6.71 7.62
C ALA A 71 1.62 -5.41 6.81
N ILE A 72 1.09 -4.27 7.27
CA ILE A 72 1.28 -2.98 6.60
C ILE A 72 2.76 -2.59 6.63
N ALA A 73 3.43 -2.77 7.77
CA ALA A 73 4.86 -2.44 7.91
C ALA A 73 5.78 -3.30 7.04
N VAL A 74 5.47 -4.60 6.85
CA VAL A 74 6.18 -5.48 5.91
C VAL A 74 5.94 -5.01 4.48
N MET A 75 4.69 -4.75 4.11
CA MET A 75 4.33 -4.30 2.77
C MET A 75 5.03 -2.98 2.42
N TRP A 76 5.06 -2.01 3.34
CA TRP A 76 5.77 -0.74 3.16
C TRP A 76 7.27 -0.94 2.98
N ARG A 77 7.90 -1.82 3.77
CA ARG A 77 9.32 -2.14 3.61
C ARG A 77 9.62 -2.75 2.25
N ASP A 78 8.80 -3.68 1.79
CA ASP A 78 8.99 -4.32 0.49
C ASP A 78 8.78 -3.31 -0.65
N HIS A 79 7.75 -2.46 -0.56
CA HIS A 79 7.54 -1.36 -1.49
C HIS A 79 8.76 -0.43 -1.56
N HIS A 80 9.29 -0.02 -0.41
CA HIS A 80 10.46 0.85 -0.32
C HIS A 80 11.71 0.22 -0.95
N ARG A 81 11.98 -1.08 -0.69
CA ARG A 81 13.11 -1.81 -1.28
C ARG A 81 13.01 -1.93 -2.79
N VAL A 82 11.80 -2.06 -3.32
CA VAL A 82 11.53 -2.15 -4.76
C VAL A 82 11.72 -0.77 -5.40
N THR A 83 11.14 0.28 -4.83
CA THR A 83 11.27 1.66 -5.35
C THR A 83 12.70 2.21 -5.27
N GLU A 84 13.49 1.81 -4.28
CA GLU A 84 14.89 2.21 -4.15
C GLU A 84 15.79 1.60 -5.26
N ARG A 85 15.41 0.46 -5.83
CA ARG A 85 16.16 -0.19 -6.93
C ARG A 85 15.89 0.41 -8.30
N TYR A 86 14.75 1.07 -8.50
CA TYR A 86 14.41 1.68 -9.78
C TYR A 86 14.93 3.12 -9.84
N ALA A 87 16.07 3.31 -10.51
CA ALA A 87 16.69 4.62 -10.71
C ALA A 87 15.92 5.53 -11.69
N LEU A 88 14.90 5.01 -12.39
CA LEU A 88 14.12 5.73 -13.40
C LEU A 88 12.62 5.62 -13.15
N TYR A 89 11.96 6.77 -13.17
CA TYR A 89 10.52 6.95 -13.01
C TYR A 89 9.80 6.74 -14.35
N ASP A 90 8.95 5.73 -14.45
CA ASP A 90 8.07 5.46 -15.60
C ASP A 90 6.59 5.54 -15.18
N GLN A 91 5.69 5.81 -16.12
CA GLN A 91 4.25 5.90 -15.92
C GLN A 91 3.67 4.60 -15.34
N THR A 92 4.28 3.46 -15.66
CA THR A 92 3.97 2.14 -15.09
C THR A 92 4.20 2.10 -13.57
N ILE A 93 5.29 2.71 -13.06
CA ILE A 93 5.59 2.74 -11.62
C ILE A 93 4.53 3.56 -10.87
N VAL A 94 4.07 4.67 -11.45
CA VAL A 94 3.02 5.51 -10.86
C VAL A 94 1.71 4.74 -10.71
N GLN A 95 1.29 4.05 -11.78
CA GLN A 95 0.06 3.25 -11.77
C GLN A 95 0.16 2.09 -10.78
N LEU A 96 1.32 1.42 -10.73
CA LEU A 96 1.57 0.34 -9.78
C LEU A 96 1.55 0.83 -8.33
N SER A 97 2.16 1.97 -8.03
CA SER A 97 2.08 2.60 -6.71
C SER A 97 0.66 2.99 -6.32
N MET A 98 -0.14 3.51 -7.25
CA MET A 98 -1.57 3.82 -7.01
C MET A 98 -2.38 2.59 -6.62
N VAL A 99 -2.23 1.49 -7.36
CA VAL A 99 -2.93 0.23 -7.06
C VAL A 99 -2.43 -0.39 -5.76
N TRP A 100 -1.12 -0.32 -5.49
CA TRP A 100 -0.56 -0.76 -4.22
C TRP A 100 -1.13 -0.01 -3.03
N MET A 101 -1.20 1.33 -3.13
CA MET A 101 -1.80 2.18 -2.11
C MET A 101 -3.26 1.81 -1.86
N ALA A 102 -4.04 1.56 -2.92
CA ALA A 102 -5.41 1.09 -2.76
C ALA A 102 -5.49 -0.21 -1.95
N THR A 103 -4.57 -1.15 -2.18
CA THR A 103 -4.51 -2.41 -1.42
C THR A 103 -4.17 -2.18 0.06
N VAL A 104 -3.23 -1.28 0.35
CA VAL A 104 -2.87 -0.91 1.73
C VAL A 104 -4.04 -0.24 2.45
N VAL A 105 -4.73 0.70 1.80
CA VAL A 105 -5.89 1.40 2.35
C VAL A 105 -7.09 0.48 2.56
N LEU A 106 -7.23 -0.56 1.74
CA LEU A 106 -8.28 -1.58 1.91
C LEU A 106 -7.96 -2.60 3.01
N MET A 107 -6.72 -2.68 3.50
CA MET A 107 -6.34 -3.69 4.48
C MET A 107 -7.03 -3.53 5.87
N PRO A 108 -7.16 -2.31 6.43
CA PRO A 108 -7.98 -2.08 7.62
C PRO A 108 -9.44 -2.54 7.42
N PHE A 109 -9.99 -2.34 6.24
CA PHE A 109 -11.34 -2.80 5.88
C PHE A 109 -11.41 -4.34 5.75
N ALA A 110 -10.42 -4.97 5.12
CA ALA A 110 -10.34 -6.43 5.02
C ALA A 110 -10.17 -7.11 6.39
N THR A 111 -9.49 -6.45 7.33
CA THR A 111 -9.33 -6.94 8.71
C THR A 111 -10.69 -7.02 9.43
N ILE A 112 -11.59 -6.07 9.16
CA ILE A 112 -12.97 -6.09 9.69
C ILE A 112 -13.78 -7.24 9.08
N LEU A 113 -13.53 -7.59 7.82
CA LEU A 113 -14.26 -8.63 7.09
C LEU A 113 -13.81 -10.07 7.38
N ASN A 114 -12.79 -10.28 8.23
CA ASN A 114 -12.33 -11.60 8.70
C ASN A 114 -12.07 -12.62 7.56
N ASP A 115 -11.34 -12.23 6.52
CA ASP A 115 -10.80 -13.17 5.53
C ASP A 115 -9.26 -13.12 5.56
N ASN A 116 -8.67 -14.21 6.03
CA ASN A 116 -7.25 -14.48 6.24
C ASN A 116 -6.45 -14.63 4.93
N GLN A 117 -6.90 -13.99 3.85
CA GLN A 117 -6.32 -14.06 2.51
C GLN A 117 -5.54 -12.81 2.09
N ALA A 118 -5.64 -11.69 2.81
CA ALA A 118 -5.08 -10.40 2.41
C ALA A 118 -3.56 -10.43 2.13
N LEU A 119 -2.80 -11.30 2.81
CA LEU A 119 -1.36 -11.46 2.63
C LEU A 119 -0.96 -12.21 1.34
N LYS A 120 -1.85 -13.04 0.76
CA LYS A 120 -1.59 -13.73 -0.51
C LYS A 120 -1.85 -12.83 -1.72
N TRP A 121 -2.87 -11.97 -1.64
CA TRP A 121 -3.25 -11.11 -2.75
C TRP A 121 -2.22 -10.00 -3.02
N GLY A 122 -1.62 -9.41 -1.98
CA GLY A 122 -0.68 -8.29 -2.13
C GLY A 122 0.52 -8.59 -3.03
N ASN A 123 1.16 -9.76 -2.86
CA ASN A 123 2.30 -10.16 -3.69
C ASN A 123 1.90 -10.69 -5.08
N SER A 124 0.79 -11.41 -5.20
CA SER A 124 0.32 -11.91 -6.49
C SER A 124 -0.21 -10.80 -7.41
N PHE A 125 -0.76 -9.72 -6.85
CA PHE A 125 -1.18 -8.54 -7.62
C PHE A 125 0.00 -7.81 -8.27
N TYR A 126 1.12 -7.70 -7.55
CA TYR A 126 2.33 -7.06 -8.05
C TYR A 126 2.86 -7.71 -9.34
N VAL A 127 2.83 -9.06 -9.40
CA VAL A 127 3.28 -9.82 -10.57
C VAL A 127 2.29 -9.69 -11.74
N LEU A 128 0.98 -9.70 -11.46
CA LEU A 128 -0.07 -9.61 -12.49
C LEU A 128 -0.14 -8.24 -13.17
N ILE A 129 0.12 -7.14 -12.44
CA ILE A 129 0.11 -5.79 -13.01
C ILE A 129 1.41 -5.48 -13.76
N ALA A 130 2.55 -6.02 -13.29
CA ALA A 130 3.81 -5.93 -14.03
C ALA A 130 3.71 -6.56 -15.43
N ASP A 131 2.94 -7.64 -15.57
CA ASP A 131 2.65 -8.27 -16.88
C ASP A 131 1.73 -7.43 -17.78
N LEU A 132 0.81 -6.63 -17.20
CA LEU A 132 -0.10 -5.77 -17.97
C LEU A 132 0.51 -4.45 -18.43
N GLY A 133 1.55 -3.95 -17.73
CA GLY A 133 2.27 -2.73 -18.11
C GLY A 133 3.20 -2.88 -19.33
N GLY A 134 3.50 -4.12 -19.72
CA GLY A 134 4.31 -4.44 -20.90
C GLY A 134 3.48 -4.38 -22.19
N CYS A 135 3.02 -3.21 -22.61
CA CYS A 135 2.43 -3.08 -23.95
C CYS A 135 3.56 -3.20 -25.00
N PRO A 136 3.56 -4.21 -25.88
CA PRO A 136 4.59 -4.35 -26.90
C PRO A 136 4.48 -3.19 -27.89
N ARG A 137 5.53 -2.38 -27.98
CA ARG A 137 5.65 -1.33 -28.99
C ARG A 137 5.82 -2.00 -30.37
N SER A 138 4.72 -2.32 -31.04
CA SER A 138 4.74 -2.77 -32.43
C SER A 138 4.98 -1.57 -33.33
N ASP A 139 6.24 -1.21 -33.52
CA ASP A 139 6.65 -0.26 -34.56
C ASP A 139 7.09 -1.06 -35.79
N THR A 140 6.12 -1.46 -36.62
CA THR A 140 6.40 -1.92 -37.98
C THR A 140 6.29 -0.72 -38.93
N SER A 141 7.38 0.02 -39.06
CA SER A 141 7.53 1.01 -40.14
C SER A 141 7.82 0.29 -41.48
N PRO A 142 7.09 0.60 -42.57
CA PRO A 142 7.22 -0.09 -43.84
C PRO A 142 8.48 0.37 -44.57
N ARG A 143 9.47 -0.53 -44.67
CA ARG A 143 10.61 -0.31 -45.57
C ARG A 143 10.13 -0.48 -47.00
N HIS A 144 9.87 0.64 -47.67
CA HIS A 144 9.98 0.76 -49.12
C HIS A 144 11.34 0.20 -49.56
N GLN A 145 11.34 -0.97 -50.19
CA GLN A 145 12.43 -1.39 -51.05
C GLN A 145 12.03 -1.08 -52.48
N THR A 146 12.55 0.04 -52.95
CA THR A 146 12.78 0.36 -54.36
C THR A 146 13.98 -0.45 -54.84
N SER A 147 13.77 -1.35 -55.82
CA SER A 147 14.62 -1.54 -57.01
C SER A 147 14.00 -2.61 -57.90
#